data_AF-A0A0J8AXI4-F1
#
_entry.id   AF-A0A0J8AXI4-F1
#
_cell.length_a   1.000
_cell.length_b   1.000
_cell.length_c   1.000
_cell.angle_alpha   90.00
_cell.angle_beta   90.00
_cell.angle_gamma   90.00
#
_symmetry.space_group_name_H-M   'P 1'
#
loop_
_entity.id
_entity.type
_entity.pdbx_description
1 polymer ?
#
loop_
_entity_poly.entity_id
_entity_poly.type
_entity_poly.pdbx_seq_one_letter_code
_entity_poly.pdbx_strand_id
1 'polypeptide(L)'
;PLVYVIGLAYIALLPELAVEYYVDENAFIVHSIQAASTSHDIKPALNLPGPDRVSGEIIHRWLSDALGTPSISIRGFDNDAVYALLRSRRSNGEDSIVIVVPYYASKGNQVSGLHIATALLKYLNTVKWLAKDIILLCVPGNNPDAVSNWVSAYHSDYSNRNESQHLPMERAGAIRAALILDLPPSTEFHALSLVCQTGQGVLPNFDMVAIAQYMMQQHNIPLSISDHYNSSLLRPSMG
;
A
#
# COMPACT_ATOMS: atom_id res chain seq x y z
N PRO A 1 -6.66 -9.09 -5.85
CA PRO A 1 -6.36 -7.67 -6.09
C PRO A 1 -5.27 -7.17 -5.14
N LEU A 2 -5.12 -7.82 -3.98
CA LEU A 2 -4.03 -7.69 -3.02
C LEU A 2 -2.75 -8.37 -3.54
N VAL A 3 -2.87 -9.57 -4.11
CA VAL A 3 -1.83 -10.27 -4.90
C VAL A 3 -1.14 -9.34 -5.93
N TYR A 4 -1.95 -8.49 -6.56
CA TYR A 4 -1.49 -7.51 -7.54
C TYR A 4 -0.66 -6.37 -6.92
N VAL A 5 -1.02 -5.90 -5.73
CA VAL A 5 -0.28 -4.86 -4.99
C VAL A 5 1.10 -5.36 -4.57
N ILE A 6 1.24 -6.65 -4.23
CA ILE A 6 2.56 -7.28 -3.98
C ILE A 6 3.36 -7.44 -5.27
N GLY A 7 2.73 -7.94 -6.35
CA GLY A 7 3.38 -8.03 -7.67
C GLY A 7 3.91 -6.67 -8.15
N LEU A 8 3.20 -5.60 -7.80
CA LEU A 8 3.64 -4.25 -8.09
C LEU A 8 4.63 -3.62 -7.12
N ALA A 9 4.56 -3.94 -5.82
CA ALA A 9 5.61 -3.59 -4.88
C ALA A 9 6.93 -4.25 -5.29
N TYR A 10 6.88 -5.47 -5.83
CA TYR A 10 8.00 -6.20 -6.42
C TYR A 10 8.56 -5.50 -7.66
N ILE A 11 7.69 -5.16 -8.61
CA ILE A 11 8.03 -4.33 -9.77
C ILE A 11 8.75 -3.06 -9.29
N ALA A 12 8.19 -2.39 -8.27
CA ALA A 12 8.74 -1.17 -7.72
C ALA A 12 10.09 -1.33 -7.00
N LEU A 13 10.39 -2.52 -6.47
CA LEU A 13 11.63 -2.83 -5.75
C LEU A 13 12.75 -3.36 -6.67
N LEU A 14 12.41 -4.05 -7.76
CA LEU A 14 13.38 -4.72 -8.66
C LEU A 14 13.06 -4.42 -10.13
N PRO A 15 13.40 -3.22 -10.60
CA PRO A 15 12.79 -2.69 -11.80
C PRO A 15 13.36 -3.36 -13.09
N GLU A 16 14.52 -4.00 -13.01
CA GLU A 16 15.20 -4.67 -14.14
C GLU A 16 14.70 -6.10 -14.42
N LEU A 17 13.88 -6.66 -13.53
CA LEU A 17 13.46 -8.07 -13.55
C LEU A 17 11.99 -8.29 -13.95
N ALA A 18 11.22 -7.21 -14.09
CA ALA A 18 9.79 -7.25 -14.39
C ALA A 18 9.46 -7.47 -15.89
N VAL A 19 10.42 -7.96 -16.67
CA VAL A 19 10.25 -8.32 -18.08
C VAL A 19 9.56 -9.68 -18.24
N GLU A 20 9.57 -10.56 -17.23
CA GLU A 20 9.16 -11.96 -17.40
C GLU A 20 8.17 -12.56 -16.38
N TYR A 21 7.67 -11.81 -15.38
CA TYR A 21 6.84 -12.40 -14.32
C TYR A 21 5.40 -11.87 -14.27
N TYR A 22 4.46 -12.82 -14.27
CA TYR A 22 3.01 -12.66 -14.30
C TYR A 22 2.41 -12.85 -12.90
N VAL A 23 1.48 -11.97 -12.52
CA VAL A 23 0.70 -12.09 -11.28
C VAL A 23 -0.75 -11.70 -11.57
N ASP A 24 -1.69 -12.64 -11.49
CA ASP A 24 -3.13 -12.40 -11.67
C ASP A 24 -4.00 -13.19 -10.68
N GLU A 25 -5.08 -12.54 -10.26
CA GLU A 25 -6.14 -12.95 -9.32
C GLU A 25 -7.25 -13.78 -9.99
N ASN A 26 -7.40 -13.74 -11.32
CA ASN A 26 -8.50 -14.40 -12.04
C ASN A 26 -8.00 -15.15 -13.30
N ALA A 27 -7.21 -16.20 -13.16
CA ALA A 27 -6.76 -17.06 -14.27
C ALA A 27 -7.90 -17.95 -14.87
N PHE A 28 -9.06 -17.35 -15.16
CA PHE A 28 -10.04 -17.71 -16.17
C PHE A 28 -10.67 -16.38 -16.59
N ILE A 29 -10.04 -15.59 -17.47
CA ILE A 29 -10.35 -15.56 -18.91
C ILE A 29 -9.17 -14.86 -19.63
N VAL A 30 -8.42 -15.67 -20.39
CA VAL A 30 -7.87 -15.35 -21.71
C VAL A 30 -6.97 -14.11 -21.84
N HIS A 31 -5.65 -14.33 -21.74
CA HIS A 31 -4.68 -13.96 -22.79
C HIS A 31 -4.67 -12.49 -23.30
N SER A 32 -4.64 -11.46 -22.44
CA SER A 32 -4.54 -10.09 -22.99
C SER A 32 -3.92 -8.98 -22.13
N ILE A 33 -3.37 -9.26 -20.94
CA ILE A 33 -2.91 -8.17 -20.07
C ILE A 33 -1.48 -8.41 -19.59
N GLN A 34 -0.52 -7.89 -20.35
CA GLN A 34 0.88 -7.76 -19.90
C GLN A 34 0.95 -6.68 -18.81
N ALA A 35 1.02 -7.10 -17.55
CA ALA A 35 1.51 -6.27 -16.45
C ALA A 35 3.04 -6.28 -16.46
N ALA A 36 3.65 -5.70 -17.50
CA ALA A 36 5.08 -5.45 -17.53
C ALA A 36 5.31 -4.02 -17.02
N SER A 37 6.19 -3.87 -16.03
CA SER A 37 6.74 -2.57 -15.66
C SER A 37 8.23 -2.68 -15.84
N THR A 38 8.86 -1.65 -16.38
CA THR A 38 10.30 -1.67 -16.60
C THR A 38 11.01 -0.85 -15.54
N SER A 39 12.35 -0.94 -15.54
CA SER A 39 13.13 -0.15 -14.61
C SER A 39 12.98 1.34 -14.77
N HIS A 40 12.68 1.73 -16.00
CA HIS A 40 12.45 3.09 -16.38
C HIS A 40 11.17 3.67 -15.79
N ASP A 41 10.14 2.85 -15.56
CA ASP A 41 8.83 3.32 -15.09
C ASP A 41 8.82 3.67 -13.59
N ILE A 42 9.84 3.21 -12.86
CA ILE A 42 9.85 3.15 -11.39
C ILE A 42 11.00 3.96 -10.82
N LYS A 43 12.16 3.90 -11.45
CA LYS A 43 13.36 4.70 -11.09
C LYS A 43 13.01 6.17 -10.83
N PRO A 44 12.14 6.86 -11.60
CA PRO A 44 11.77 8.24 -11.31
C PRO A 44 11.11 8.45 -9.95
N ALA A 45 10.32 7.49 -9.47
CA ALA A 45 9.66 7.57 -8.17
C ALA A 45 10.60 7.20 -7.01
N LEU A 46 11.52 6.24 -7.22
CA LEU A 46 12.53 5.87 -6.24
C LEU A 46 13.60 6.96 -6.06
N ASN A 47 13.86 7.73 -7.10
CA ASN A 47 14.83 8.84 -7.09
C ASN A 47 14.23 10.17 -6.60
N LEU A 48 12.95 10.18 -6.18
CA LEU A 48 12.39 11.38 -5.56
C LEU A 48 13.19 11.70 -4.29
N PRO A 49 13.52 12.98 -4.03
CA PRO A 49 14.11 13.34 -2.75
C PRO A 49 13.07 13.03 -1.67
N GLY A 50 13.43 12.19 -0.71
CA GLY A 50 12.51 11.84 0.36
C GLY A 50 12.24 13.04 1.30
N PRO A 51 11.17 12.99 2.11
CA PRO A 51 10.82 14.09 2.99
C PRO A 51 11.85 14.29 4.11
N ASP A 52 12.38 15.50 4.26
CA ASP A 52 13.41 15.81 5.26
C ASP A 52 12.87 15.85 6.71
N ARG A 53 11.55 15.90 6.88
CA ARG A 53 10.89 16.05 8.19
C ARG A 53 9.58 15.26 8.24
N VAL A 54 9.19 14.86 9.45
CA VAL A 54 7.93 14.15 9.75
C VAL A 54 6.84 15.19 10.00
N SER A 55 6.05 15.55 8.97
CA SER A 55 4.92 16.48 9.10
C SER A 55 3.90 16.23 7.99
N GLY A 56 2.61 16.18 8.33
CA GLY A 56 1.54 15.93 7.36
C GLY A 56 1.51 16.94 6.21
N GLU A 57 1.76 18.23 6.49
CA GLU A 57 1.83 19.28 5.45
C GLU A 57 2.96 19.02 4.43
N ILE A 58 4.13 18.57 4.91
CA ILE A 58 5.27 18.26 4.04
C ILE A 58 4.96 17.02 3.18
N ILE A 59 4.36 15.99 3.78
CA ILE A 59 3.97 14.77 3.07
C ILE A 59 2.86 15.06 2.05
N HIS A 60 1.90 15.92 2.39
CA HIS A 60 0.84 16.34 1.49
C HIS A 60 1.40 17.02 0.25
N ARG A 61 2.34 17.96 0.43
CA ARG A 61 3.02 18.62 -0.68
C ARG A 61 3.84 17.64 -1.51
N TRP A 62 4.63 16.80 -0.84
CA TRP A 62 5.48 15.81 -1.51
C TRP A 62 4.66 14.83 -2.36
N LEU A 63 3.54 14.32 -1.84
CA LEU A 63 2.62 13.47 -2.60
C LEU A 63 1.96 14.24 -3.74
N SER A 64 1.60 15.51 -3.53
CA SER A 64 0.99 16.34 -4.57
C SER A 64 1.92 16.56 -5.74
N ASP A 65 3.21 16.82 -5.46
CA ASP A 65 4.23 16.97 -6.49
C ASP A 65 4.51 15.64 -7.19
N ALA A 66 4.49 14.53 -6.45
CA ALA A 66 4.78 13.21 -6.99
C ALA A 66 3.62 12.58 -7.78
N LEU A 67 2.38 12.73 -7.33
CA LEU A 67 1.20 11.99 -7.80
C LEU A 67 0.10 12.88 -8.41
N GLY A 68 0.27 14.20 -8.40
CA GLY A 68 -0.72 15.17 -8.84
C GLY A 68 -1.22 14.90 -10.25
N THR A 69 -2.35 14.21 -10.36
CA THR A 69 -3.02 13.88 -11.61
C THR A 69 -4.53 13.94 -11.39
N PRO A 70 -5.37 14.16 -12.42
CA PRO A 70 -6.82 14.21 -12.25
C PRO A 70 -7.44 12.93 -11.68
N SER A 71 -6.76 11.78 -11.82
CA SER A 71 -7.22 10.48 -11.35
C SER A 71 -6.83 10.15 -9.90
N ILE A 72 -5.95 10.96 -9.30
CA ILE A 72 -5.47 10.77 -7.92
C ILE A 72 -5.81 12.03 -7.12
N SER A 73 -6.71 11.90 -6.14
CA SER A 73 -6.99 12.96 -5.17
C SER A 73 -6.12 12.78 -3.93
N ILE A 74 -5.59 13.89 -3.39
CA ILE A 74 -4.74 13.89 -2.19
C ILE A 74 -5.40 14.77 -1.13
N ARG A 75 -5.41 14.29 0.12
CA ARG A 75 -6.13 14.89 1.24
C ARG A 75 -5.33 14.74 2.53
N GLY A 76 -5.27 15.81 3.33
CA GLY A 76 -4.82 15.72 4.72
C GLY A 76 -5.92 15.21 5.65
N PHE A 77 -5.52 14.60 6.76
CA PHE A 77 -6.40 14.13 7.83
C PHE A 77 -5.70 14.30 9.18
N ASP A 78 -6.39 14.88 10.16
CA ASP A 78 -5.91 14.96 11.56
C ASP A 78 -4.48 15.53 11.70
N ASN A 79 -4.16 16.57 10.90
CA ASN A 79 -2.88 17.28 10.78
C ASN A 79 -1.67 16.50 10.25
N ASP A 80 -1.59 15.22 10.59
CA ASP A 80 -0.39 14.40 10.38
C ASP A 80 -0.61 13.24 9.41
N ALA A 81 -1.83 12.73 9.28
CA ALA A 81 -2.11 11.72 8.27
C ALA A 81 -2.40 12.39 6.91
N VAL A 82 -1.99 11.72 5.84
CA VAL A 82 -2.28 12.14 4.47
C VAL A 82 -2.70 10.91 3.70
N TYR A 83 -3.75 11.00 2.91
CA TYR A 83 -4.13 9.90 2.03
C TYR A 83 -4.27 10.37 0.57
N ALA A 84 -3.88 9.49 -0.34
CA ALA A 84 -4.10 9.62 -1.76
C ALA A 84 -5.10 8.55 -2.22
N LEU A 85 -6.07 8.94 -3.04
CA LEU A 85 -7.11 8.07 -3.56
C LEU A 85 -7.00 8.01 -5.08
N LEU A 86 -6.58 6.86 -5.58
CA LEU A 86 -6.61 6.52 -7.00
C LEU A 86 -7.94 5.85 -7.32
N ARG A 87 -8.74 6.48 -8.17
CA ARG A 87 -9.97 5.90 -8.71
C ARG A 87 -9.65 4.94 -9.83
N SER A 88 -10.13 3.71 -9.72
CA SER A 88 -10.03 2.75 -10.81
C SER A 88 -10.89 3.19 -11.99
N ARG A 89 -10.36 3.03 -13.21
CA ARG A 89 -11.09 3.33 -14.46
C ARG A 89 -12.18 2.31 -14.82
N ARG A 90 -12.18 1.14 -14.15
CA ARG A 90 -13.10 0.03 -14.41
C ARG A 90 -13.98 -0.35 -13.22
N SER A 91 -13.65 0.14 -12.03
CA SER A 91 -14.44 -0.08 -10.83
C SER A 91 -15.71 0.77 -10.86
N ASN A 92 -16.77 0.26 -10.27
CA ASN A 92 -17.96 1.02 -9.90
C ASN A 92 -17.76 1.86 -8.62
N GLY A 93 -16.55 1.83 -8.05
CA GLY A 93 -16.19 2.54 -6.82
C GLY A 93 -16.71 1.85 -5.55
N GLU A 94 -17.20 0.62 -5.62
CA GLU A 94 -17.76 -0.11 -4.47
C GLU A 94 -16.72 -0.83 -3.62
N ASP A 95 -15.53 -1.07 -4.16
CA ASP A 95 -14.45 -1.79 -3.48
C ASP A 95 -13.13 -1.02 -3.53
N SER A 96 -12.36 -1.12 -2.46
CA SER A 96 -11.03 -0.53 -2.35
C SER A 96 -10.00 -1.45 -1.69
N ILE A 97 -8.73 -1.12 -1.92
CA ILE A 97 -7.58 -1.65 -1.18
C ILE A 97 -6.84 -0.47 -0.54
N VAL A 98 -6.42 -0.65 0.71
CA VAL A 98 -5.60 0.34 1.41
C VAL A 98 -4.15 -0.12 1.42
N ILE A 99 -3.24 0.77 1.08
CA ILE A 99 -1.79 0.65 1.29
C ILE A 99 -1.44 1.64 2.38
N VAL A 100 -1.03 1.16 3.54
CA VAL A 100 -0.60 1.99 4.67
C VAL A 100 0.91 2.11 4.65
N VAL A 101 1.41 3.33 4.78
CA VAL A 101 2.84 3.63 4.82
C VAL A 101 3.13 4.51 6.02
N PRO A 102 3.84 3.97 7.02
CA PRO A 102 4.55 4.79 7.99
C PRO A 102 5.60 5.64 7.27
N TYR A 103 5.53 6.97 7.40
CA TYR A 103 6.53 7.87 6.85
C TYR A 103 7.51 8.33 7.93
N TYR A 104 8.75 8.51 7.50
CA TYR A 104 9.88 8.93 8.33
C TYR A 104 10.64 10.05 7.61
N ALA A 105 11.42 10.83 8.36
CA ALA A 105 12.39 11.71 7.74
C ALA A 105 13.48 10.88 7.05
N SER A 106 13.80 11.21 5.81
CA SER A 106 14.81 10.53 4.99
C SER A 106 15.81 11.54 4.45
N LYS A 107 17.04 11.11 4.16
CA LYS A 107 18.10 11.98 3.65
C LYS A 107 18.76 11.38 2.41
N GLY A 108 19.20 12.26 1.51
CA GLY A 108 20.01 11.86 0.36
C GLY A 108 19.28 10.88 -0.56
N ASN A 109 19.89 9.72 -0.79
CA ASN A 109 19.40 8.67 -1.69
C ASN A 109 18.67 7.53 -0.98
N GLN A 110 18.24 7.72 0.27
CA GLN A 110 17.50 6.69 1.00
C GLN A 110 16.12 6.45 0.38
N VAL A 111 15.81 5.18 0.14
CA VAL A 111 14.49 4.71 -0.30
C VAL A 111 13.70 4.27 0.93
N SER A 112 12.41 4.58 0.95
CA SER A 112 11.49 4.22 2.03
C SER A 112 10.18 3.67 1.47
N GLY A 113 9.31 3.16 2.34
CA GLY A 113 7.97 2.69 1.96
C GLY A 113 7.17 3.73 1.18
N LEU A 114 7.39 5.03 1.45
CA LEU A 114 6.75 6.14 0.74
C LEU A 114 7.14 6.18 -0.74
N HIS A 115 8.42 5.98 -1.06
CA HIS A 115 8.93 5.93 -2.42
C HIS A 115 8.36 4.75 -3.19
N ILE A 116 8.35 3.56 -2.57
CA ILE A 116 7.83 2.33 -3.15
C ILE A 116 6.33 2.44 -3.41
N ALA A 117 5.56 2.90 -2.41
CA ALA A 117 4.12 3.08 -2.54
C ALA A 117 3.75 4.14 -3.59
N THR A 118 4.56 5.19 -3.73
CA THR A 118 4.38 6.21 -4.76
C THR A 118 4.66 5.66 -6.15
N ALA A 119 5.73 4.88 -6.32
CA ALA A 119 6.03 4.20 -7.57
C ALA A 119 4.90 3.25 -7.99
N LEU A 120 4.43 2.49 -7.01
CA LEU A 120 3.28 1.59 -7.12
C LEU A 120 2.00 2.33 -7.56
N LEU A 121 1.64 3.44 -6.90
CA LEU A 121 0.48 4.24 -7.28
C LEU A 121 0.61 4.85 -8.68
N LYS A 122 1.80 5.35 -9.04
CA LYS A 122 2.08 5.87 -10.40
C LYS A 122 1.82 4.81 -11.44
N TYR A 123 2.39 3.62 -11.25
CA TYR A 123 2.18 2.51 -12.16
C TYR A 123 0.68 2.15 -12.24
N LEU A 124 0.00 2.02 -11.10
CA LEU A 124 -1.43 1.68 -11.03
C LEU A 124 -2.32 2.71 -11.71
N ASN A 125 -1.91 3.97 -11.79
CA ASN A 125 -2.65 5.01 -12.50
C ASN A 125 -2.59 4.85 -14.04
N THR A 126 -1.56 4.17 -14.55
CA THR A 126 -1.39 3.95 -16.00
C THR A 126 -2.20 2.77 -16.53
N VAL A 127 -2.52 1.81 -15.67
CA VAL A 127 -3.11 0.54 -16.10
C VAL A 127 -4.62 0.62 -16.26
N LYS A 128 -5.16 -0.12 -17.23
CA LYS A 128 -6.59 -0.13 -17.53
C LYS A 128 -7.37 -1.23 -16.81
N TRP A 129 -6.67 -2.22 -16.25
CA TRP A 129 -7.28 -3.44 -15.72
C TRP A 129 -7.52 -3.39 -14.20
N LEU A 130 -7.05 -2.33 -13.52
CA LEU A 130 -7.28 -2.13 -12.09
C LEU A 130 -8.78 -2.18 -11.79
N ALA A 131 -9.21 -3.12 -10.95
CA ALA A 131 -10.62 -3.39 -10.69
C ALA A 131 -11.16 -2.79 -9.37
N LYS A 132 -10.28 -2.22 -8.54
CA LYS A 132 -10.61 -1.64 -7.23
C LYS A 132 -9.93 -0.29 -7.07
N ASP A 133 -10.56 0.60 -6.32
CA ASP A 133 -9.92 1.86 -5.94
C ASP A 133 -8.74 1.57 -5.01
N ILE A 134 -7.72 2.42 -5.05
CA ILE A 134 -6.52 2.27 -4.22
C ILE A 134 -6.41 3.49 -3.33
N ILE A 135 -6.36 3.26 -2.03
CA ILE A 135 -6.10 4.27 -1.02
C ILE A 135 -4.66 4.08 -0.57
N LEU A 136 -3.81 5.08 -0.78
CA LEU A 136 -2.50 5.17 -0.12
C LEU A 136 -2.67 6.03 1.14
N LEU A 137 -2.60 5.42 2.31
CA LEU A 137 -2.65 6.10 3.61
C LEU A 137 -1.22 6.26 4.15
N CYS A 138 -0.78 7.50 4.29
CA CYS A 138 0.52 7.85 4.87
C CYS A 138 0.32 8.37 6.30
N VAL A 139 0.98 7.77 7.27
CA VAL A 139 0.89 8.12 8.70
C VAL A 139 2.28 8.33 9.29
N PRO A 140 2.45 9.17 10.33
CA PRO A 140 3.75 9.32 10.98
C PRO A 140 4.21 7.99 11.58
N GLY A 141 5.45 7.60 11.33
CA GLY A 141 6.01 6.36 11.91
C GLY A 141 6.11 6.37 13.44
N ASN A 142 5.98 7.54 14.08
CA ASN A 142 5.94 7.70 15.54
C ASN A 142 4.51 7.83 16.10
N ASN A 143 3.47 7.77 15.26
CA ASN A 143 2.07 7.91 15.68
C ASN A 143 1.19 6.84 15.00
N PRO A 144 1.25 5.58 15.44
CA PRO A 144 0.43 4.50 14.87
C PRO A 144 -1.07 4.70 15.11
N ASP A 145 -1.47 5.45 16.14
CA ASP A 145 -2.88 5.73 16.46
C ASP A 145 -3.59 6.51 15.34
N ALA A 146 -2.82 7.23 14.51
CA ALA A 146 -3.34 7.91 13.32
C ALA A 146 -4.06 6.95 12.34
N VAL A 147 -3.64 5.68 12.28
CA VAL A 147 -4.33 4.65 11.47
C VAL A 147 -5.72 4.38 12.04
N SER A 148 -5.83 4.16 13.35
CA SER A 148 -7.11 3.90 14.03
C SER A 148 -8.07 5.07 13.92
N ASN A 149 -7.57 6.31 14.03
CA ASN A 149 -8.37 7.53 13.85
C ASN A 149 -8.91 7.61 12.42
N TRP A 150 -8.05 7.37 11.42
CA TRP A 150 -8.45 7.40 10.02
C TRP A 150 -9.47 6.31 9.69
N VAL A 151 -9.26 5.08 10.15
CA VAL A 151 -10.20 3.95 9.96
C VAL A 151 -11.55 4.26 10.60
N SER A 152 -11.55 4.80 11.82
CA SER A 152 -12.78 5.19 12.52
C SER A 152 -13.56 6.25 11.74
N ALA A 153 -12.86 7.28 11.24
CA ALA A 153 -13.48 8.31 10.41
C ALA A 153 -13.97 7.75 9.07
N TYR A 154 -13.24 6.81 8.46
CA TYR A 154 -13.63 6.17 7.20
C TYR A 154 -14.96 5.40 7.33
N HIS A 155 -15.14 4.68 8.44
CA HIS A 155 -16.35 3.90 8.73
C HIS A 155 -17.47 4.68 9.43
N SER A 156 -17.27 5.97 9.73
CA SER A 156 -18.29 6.77 10.41
C SER A 156 -19.53 7.03 9.53
N ASP A 157 -20.72 6.75 10.07
CA ASP A 157 -22.00 6.98 9.39
C ASP A 157 -22.44 8.45 9.45
N TYR A 158 -22.95 8.96 8.33
CA TYR A 158 -23.46 10.33 8.18
C TYR A 158 -24.95 10.35 8.48
N SER A 159 -25.33 10.25 9.76
CA SER A 159 -26.74 10.21 10.15
C SER A 159 -27.49 11.55 10.02
N ASN A 160 -26.83 12.66 9.63
CA ASN A 160 -27.48 13.95 9.46
C ASN A 160 -27.46 14.42 7.99
N ARG A 161 -28.39 13.88 7.19
CA ARG A 161 -28.68 14.31 5.80
C ARG A 161 -29.20 15.75 5.67
N ASN A 162 -29.43 16.47 6.76
CA ASN A 162 -30.00 17.82 6.76
C ASN A 162 -28.95 18.94 6.71
N GLU A 163 -27.66 18.62 6.83
CA GLU A 163 -26.58 19.58 6.55
C GLU A 163 -25.99 19.26 5.18
N SER A 164 -26.47 19.97 4.18
CA SER A 164 -25.85 19.99 2.84
C SER A 164 -24.49 20.68 2.94
N GLN A 165 -23.42 19.95 3.28
CA GLN A 165 -22.03 20.36 2.99
C GLN A 165 -21.03 19.25 3.37
N HIS A 166 -20.48 18.60 2.33
CA HIS A 166 -19.24 17.80 2.31
C HIS A 166 -19.15 16.54 3.21
N LEU A 167 -18.82 15.40 2.59
CA LEU A 167 -18.31 14.22 3.31
C LEU A 167 -17.08 14.62 4.16
N PRO A 168 -16.82 13.97 5.32
CA PRO A 168 -15.71 14.36 6.21
C PRO A 168 -14.35 14.14 5.55
N MET A 169 -14.35 13.16 4.67
CA MET A 169 -13.24 12.65 3.92
C MET A 169 -13.81 12.12 2.61
N GLU A 170 -13.01 12.21 1.56
CA GLU A 170 -13.33 11.56 0.31
C GLU A 170 -13.19 10.04 0.49
N ARG A 171 -14.27 9.29 0.25
CA ARG A 171 -14.29 7.83 0.46
C ARG A 171 -14.21 7.05 -0.84
N ALA A 172 -13.47 5.95 -0.81
CA ALA A 172 -13.63 4.86 -1.75
C ALA A 172 -14.72 3.89 -1.25
N GLY A 173 -15.02 2.86 -2.03
CA GLY A 173 -15.89 1.78 -1.59
C GLY A 173 -15.24 0.86 -0.55
N ALA A 174 -15.97 -0.16 -0.10
CA ALA A 174 -15.60 -1.05 0.99
C ALA A 174 -14.13 -1.52 0.92
N ILE A 175 -13.40 -1.33 2.02
CA ILE A 175 -12.02 -1.80 2.15
C ILE A 175 -12.04 -3.33 2.16
N ARG A 176 -11.58 -3.93 1.07
CA ARG A 176 -11.49 -5.40 0.94
C ARG A 176 -10.21 -5.95 1.53
N ALA A 177 -9.20 -5.09 1.68
CA ALA A 177 -7.92 -5.47 2.21
C ALA A 177 -7.01 -4.27 2.51
N ALA A 178 -6.02 -4.52 3.37
CA ALA A 178 -4.97 -3.57 3.70
C ALA A 178 -3.58 -4.23 3.58
N LEU A 179 -2.62 -3.48 3.04
CA LEU A 179 -1.19 -3.83 3.05
C LEU A 179 -0.45 -2.74 3.81
N ILE A 180 0.45 -3.11 4.73
CA ILE A 180 1.32 -2.15 5.42
C ILE A 180 2.73 -2.29 4.85
N LEU A 181 3.27 -1.20 4.31
CA LEU A 181 4.64 -1.11 3.82
C LEU A 181 5.50 -0.36 4.85
N ASP A 182 5.85 -1.05 5.93
CA ASP A 182 6.76 -0.53 6.95
C ASP A 182 8.21 -0.73 6.52
N LEU A 183 8.71 0.23 5.74
CA LEU A 183 10.07 0.25 5.22
C LEU A 183 10.73 1.58 5.60
N PRO A 184 11.44 1.61 6.75
CA PRO A 184 12.19 2.78 7.16
C PRO A 184 13.21 3.20 6.08
N PRO A 185 13.58 4.49 5.99
CA PRO A 185 14.50 4.97 4.98
C PRO A 185 15.86 4.26 5.06
N SER A 186 16.24 3.61 3.97
CA SER A 186 17.52 2.90 3.86
C SER A 186 18.09 3.04 2.44
N THR A 187 19.40 2.95 2.31
CA THR A 187 20.06 2.82 1.01
C THR A 187 20.02 1.39 0.47
N GLU A 188 19.78 0.41 1.34
CA GLU A 188 19.73 -1.01 1.01
C GLU A 188 18.80 -1.79 1.94
N PHE A 189 18.15 -2.83 1.42
CA PHE A 189 17.32 -3.76 2.18
C PHE A 189 17.86 -5.18 1.95
N HIS A 190 18.17 -5.90 3.04
CA HIS A 190 18.79 -7.23 2.96
C HIS A 190 17.81 -8.39 3.18
N ALA A 191 16.64 -8.12 3.75
CA ALA A 191 15.64 -9.13 4.06
C ALA A 191 14.24 -8.51 4.03
N LEU A 192 13.25 -9.35 3.74
CA LEU A 192 11.83 -9.01 3.85
C LEU A 192 11.21 -9.83 4.98
N SER A 193 10.44 -9.16 5.85
CA SER A 193 9.61 -9.83 6.86
C SER A 193 8.15 -9.62 6.50
N LEU A 194 7.42 -10.70 6.29
CA LEU A 194 5.97 -10.67 6.09
C LEU A 194 5.29 -11.04 7.40
N VAL A 195 4.52 -10.10 7.92
CA VAL A 195 3.67 -10.31 9.08
C VAL A 195 2.24 -10.40 8.58
N CYS A 196 1.62 -11.56 8.76
CA CYS A 196 0.22 -11.74 8.47
C CYS A 196 -0.59 -11.52 9.74
N GLN A 197 -1.63 -10.70 9.66
CA GLN A 197 -2.61 -10.56 10.72
C GLN A 197 -3.93 -11.15 10.25
N THR A 198 -4.47 -12.07 11.04
CA THR A 198 -5.81 -12.62 10.87
C THR A 198 -6.75 -12.03 11.90
N GLY A 199 -7.89 -11.49 11.45
CA GLY A 199 -9.00 -11.13 12.32
C GLY A 199 -10.07 -12.21 12.27
N GLN A 200 -10.66 -12.57 13.42
CA GLN A 200 -11.89 -13.38 13.50
C GLN A 200 -11.85 -14.75 12.78
N GLY A 201 -10.69 -15.41 12.74
CA GLY A 201 -10.55 -16.73 12.10
C GLY A 201 -10.55 -16.70 10.56
N VAL A 202 -10.49 -15.52 9.94
CA VAL A 202 -10.29 -15.36 8.50
C VAL A 202 -8.81 -15.47 8.21
N LEU A 203 -8.41 -16.47 7.40
CA LEU A 203 -7.04 -16.63 6.95
C LEU A 203 -6.62 -15.42 6.11
N PRO A 204 -5.32 -15.02 6.17
CA PRO A 204 -4.80 -14.04 5.23
C PRO A 204 -5.01 -14.60 3.81
N ASN A 205 -5.12 -13.74 2.81
CA ASN A 205 -5.15 -14.22 1.43
C ASN A 205 -3.85 -14.97 1.14
N PHE A 206 -3.90 -16.32 1.21
CA PHE A 206 -2.73 -17.19 1.17
C PHE A 206 -1.98 -17.06 -0.16
N ASP A 207 -2.70 -16.72 -1.23
CA ASP A 207 -2.10 -16.47 -2.55
C ASP A 207 -1.08 -15.32 -2.51
N MET A 208 -1.29 -14.32 -1.66
CA MET A 208 -0.33 -13.23 -1.49
C MET A 208 0.96 -13.67 -0.82
N VAL A 209 0.83 -14.46 0.24
CA VAL A 209 1.96 -14.99 0.97
C VAL A 209 2.75 -15.92 0.05
N ALA A 210 2.05 -16.76 -0.71
CA ALA A 210 2.65 -17.65 -1.69
C ALA A 210 3.39 -16.89 -2.79
N ILE A 211 2.82 -15.81 -3.33
CA ILE A 211 3.47 -15.02 -4.38
C ILE A 211 4.67 -14.24 -3.83
N ALA A 212 4.54 -13.63 -2.65
CA ALA A 212 5.68 -12.96 -2.02
C ALA A 212 6.81 -13.96 -1.71
N GLN A 213 6.47 -15.15 -1.22
CA GLN A 213 7.44 -16.22 -0.99
C GLN A 213 8.12 -16.68 -2.27
N TYR A 214 7.34 -16.97 -3.31
CA TYR A 214 7.85 -17.36 -4.62
C TYR A 214 8.82 -16.29 -5.15
N MET A 215 8.42 -15.02 -5.13
CA MET A 215 9.25 -13.92 -5.61
C MET A 215 10.55 -13.78 -4.81
N MET A 216 10.50 -13.81 -3.47
CA MET A 216 11.72 -13.69 -2.65
C MET A 216 12.68 -14.85 -2.90
N GLN A 217 12.17 -16.07 -3.09
CA GLN A 217 12.98 -17.24 -3.42
C GLN A 217 13.66 -17.12 -4.80
N GLN A 218 12.95 -16.64 -5.82
CA GLN A 218 13.52 -16.44 -7.16
C GLN A 218 14.70 -15.44 -7.14
N HIS A 219 14.68 -14.46 -6.24
CA HIS A 219 15.73 -13.43 -6.14
C HIS A 219 16.73 -13.68 -5.01
N ASN A 220 16.65 -14.84 -4.37
CA ASN A 220 17.54 -15.21 -3.27
C ASN A 220 17.54 -14.17 -2.12
N ILE A 221 16.41 -13.50 -1.90
CA ILE A 221 16.21 -12.54 -0.82
C ILE A 221 15.72 -13.31 0.41
N PRO A 222 16.41 -13.20 1.57
CA PRO A 222 15.94 -13.78 2.81
C PRO A 222 14.53 -13.31 3.16
N LEU A 223 13.62 -14.27 3.32
CA LEU A 223 12.23 -14.03 3.71
C LEU A 223 11.94 -14.69 5.06
N SER A 224 11.43 -13.89 6.00
CA SER A 224 10.82 -14.38 7.22
C SER A 224 9.30 -14.21 7.14
N ILE A 225 8.54 -15.26 7.43
CA ILE A 225 7.08 -15.21 7.52
C ILE A 225 6.71 -15.47 8.97
N SER A 226 5.93 -14.56 9.56
CA SER A 226 5.45 -14.69 10.92
C SER A 226 3.95 -14.41 11.00
N ASP A 227 3.27 -15.14 11.88
CA ASP A 227 1.87 -14.91 12.22
C ASP A 227 1.79 -14.36 13.64
N HIS A 228 1.04 -13.27 13.84
CA HIS A 228 0.80 -12.70 15.15
C HIS A 228 -0.39 -13.40 15.82
N TYR A 229 -0.27 -14.71 16.03
CA TYR A 229 -1.23 -15.45 16.85
C TYR A 229 -0.93 -15.17 18.33
N ASN A 230 -1.58 -14.16 18.91
CA ASN A 230 -1.57 -13.96 20.35
C ASN A 230 -2.57 -14.93 21.01
N SER A 231 -2.35 -16.24 20.85
CA SER A 231 -3.09 -17.24 21.62
C SER A 231 -2.40 -17.43 22.97
N SER A 232 -3.04 -16.95 24.03
CA SER A 232 -2.78 -17.35 25.41
C SER A 232 -3.04 -18.85 25.69
N LEU A 233 -3.24 -19.67 24.65
CA LEU A 233 -3.54 -21.10 24.72
C LEU A 233 -2.29 -21.99 24.82
N LEU A 234 -1.09 -21.44 24.62
CA LEU A 234 0.17 -22.15 24.86
C LEU A 234 0.96 -21.43 25.97
N ARG A 235 0.40 -21.40 27.17
CA ARG A 235 1.26 -21.34 28.36
C ARG A 235 1.80 -22.75 28.57
N PRO A 236 3.13 -22.97 28.67
CA PRO A 236 3.62 -24.25 29.16
C PRO A 236 3.02 -24.43 30.56
N SER A 237 2.38 -25.58 30.80
CA SER A 237 1.95 -25.94 32.15
C SER A 237 3.21 -25.94 33.02
N MET A 238 3.31 -24.96 33.93
CA MET A 238 4.17 -25.13 35.09
C MET A 238 3.50 -26.20 35.95
N GLY A 239 4.15 -27.36 36.04
CA GLY A 239 3.72 -28.55 36.77
C GLY A 239 4.37 -29.79 36.20
#